data_AF-A0A4Z0A0S8-F1
#
_entry.id   AF-A0A4Z0A0S8-F1
#
_cell.length_a   1.000
_cell.length_b   1.000
_cell.length_c   1.000
_cell.angle_alpha   90.00
_cell.angle_beta   90.00
_cell.angle_gamma   90.00
#
_symmetry.space_group_name_H-M   'P 1'
#
loop_
_entity.id
_entity.type
_entity.pdbx_description
1 polymer ?
#
loop_
_entity_poly.entity_id
_entity_poly.type
_entity_poly.pdbx_seq_one_letter_code
_entity_poly.pdbx_strand_id
1 'polypeptide(L)'
;MATADVLRIPADALLARTLADEEILDLADPLRHLREDIEDPDVVVPFQPRSIQNEITDLVFTVPTAAPSNHNSHDIQYRTPASTIAIQLAVDASPGCGGIAWPAGEQILSSYIAQRGLNSLSGTNVIELGSGTGLVGLVAARLGAHVWITDQMPLVPFMQRNIALNGLSNNVAALELNWHVLSVQQFEITSSN
;
A
#
# COMPACT_ATOMS: atom_id res chain seq x y z
N MET A 1 40.36 -2.24 -56.29
CA MET A 1 39.00 -2.74 -56.05
C MET A 1 38.97 -3.15 -54.58
N ALA A 2 38.61 -2.20 -53.70
CA ALA A 2 38.65 -2.37 -52.25
C ALA A 2 37.28 -2.86 -51.77
N THR A 3 37.25 -4.03 -51.14
CA THR A 3 36.05 -4.57 -50.49
C THR A 3 35.94 -3.94 -49.11
N ALA A 4 34.82 -3.28 -48.83
CA ALA A 4 34.52 -2.71 -47.53
C ALA A 4 34.19 -3.86 -46.55
N ASP A 5 35.05 -4.08 -45.56
CA ASP A 5 34.73 -4.88 -44.38
C ASP A 5 33.66 -4.14 -43.58
N VAL A 6 32.44 -4.67 -43.61
CA VAL A 6 31.37 -4.28 -42.70
C VAL A 6 31.77 -4.81 -41.32
N LEU A 7 32.20 -3.91 -40.44
CA LEU A 7 32.38 -4.16 -39.01
C LEU A 7 31.08 -4.72 -38.43
N ARG A 8 31.03 -6.04 -38.28
CA ARG A 8 29.96 -6.75 -37.61
C ARG A 8 30.11 -6.49 -36.12
N ILE A 9 29.28 -5.58 -35.60
CA ILE A 9 29.19 -5.31 -34.16
C ILE A 9 28.67 -6.60 -33.50
N PRO A 10 29.40 -7.19 -32.53
CA PRO A 10 28.97 -8.39 -31.83
C PRO A 10 27.69 -8.08 -31.00
N ALA A 11 26.72 -9.01 -31.02
CA ALA A 11 25.38 -8.86 -30.43
C ALA A 11 25.38 -8.75 -28.89
N ASP A 12 26.55 -8.96 -28.29
CA ASP A 12 26.90 -8.96 -26.88
C ASP A 12 27.33 -7.58 -26.36
N ALA A 13 27.27 -6.53 -27.20
CA ALA A 13 27.51 -5.14 -26.79
C ALA A 13 26.28 -4.43 -26.19
N LEU A 14 25.14 -5.10 -26.06
CA LEU A 14 23.91 -4.53 -25.49
C LEU A 14 23.56 -5.21 -24.16
N LEU A 15 23.65 -4.43 -23.07
CA LEU A 15 23.24 -4.72 -21.69
C LEU A 15 24.13 -5.69 -20.87
N ALA A 16 25.28 -5.19 -20.43
CA ALA A 16 25.74 -5.45 -19.07
C ALA A 16 25.67 -4.11 -18.31
N ARG A 17 24.46 -3.69 -17.94
CA ARG A 17 24.31 -2.57 -17.00
C ARG A 17 24.82 -3.04 -15.65
N THR A 18 25.60 -2.20 -14.97
CA THR A 18 26.10 -2.59 -13.65
C THR A 18 24.94 -2.53 -12.66
N LEU A 19 25.00 -3.32 -11.58
CA LEU A 19 24.00 -3.26 -10.51
C LEU A 19 23.86 -1.84 -9.95
N ALA A 20 24.94 -1.06 -9.93
CA ALA A 20 24.93 0.34 -9.52
C ALA A 20 24.14 1.23 -10.49
N ASP A 21 24.22 0.96 -11.80
CA ASP A 21 23.44 1.71 -12.79
C ASP A 21 21.94 1.40 -12.68
N GLU A 22 21.57 0.14 -12.42
CA GLU A 22 20.17 -0.22 -12.16
C GLU A 22 19.67 0.36 -10.84
N GLU A 23 20.48 0.38 -9.78
CA GLU A 23 20.12 1.01 -8.49
C GLU A 23 19.91 2.53 -8.63
N ILE A 24 20.73 3.22 -9.43
CA ILE A 24 20.53 4.65 -9.75
C ILE A 24 19.21 4.86 -10.50
N LEU A 25 18.87 3.97 -11.43
CA LEU A 25 17.63 4.06 -12.21
C LEU A 25 16.40 3.75 -11.37
N ASP A 26 16.47 2.79 -10.45
CA ASP A 26 15.40 2.46 -9.51
C ASP A 26 15.22 3.55 -8.45
N LEU A 27 16.29 4.23 -8.04
CA LEU A 27 16.18 5.44 -7.20
C LEU A 27 15.52 6.61 -7.93
N ALA A 28 15.84 6.79 -9.22
CA ALA A 28 15.28 7.87 -10.04
C ALA A 28 13.82 7.60 -10.44
N ASP A 29 13.47 6.33 -10.67
CA ASP A 29 12.13 5.90 -11.04
C ASP A 29 11.82 4.50 -10.47
N PRO A 30 11.35 4.43 -9.21
CA PRO A 30 11.14 3.16 -8.49
C PRO A 30 10.14 2.20 -9.13
N LEU A 31 9.31 2.71 -10.06
CA LEU A 31 8.26 1.95 -10.72
C LEU A 31 8.56 1.74 -12.21
N ARG A 32 9.80 2.02 -12.67
CA ARG A 32 10.21 1.89 -14.08
C ARG A 32 9.87 0.51 -14.65
N HIS A 33 10.14 -0.54 -13.89
CA HIS A 33 9.91 -1.94 -14.28
C HIS A 33 8.43 -2.36 -14.32
N LEU A 34 7.50 -1.48 -13.93
CA LEU A 34 6.04 -1.69 -14.00
C LEU A 34 5.37 -0.82 -15.07
N ARG A 35 6.16 -0.03 -15.81
CA ARG A 35 5.66 0.86 -16.88
C ARG A 35 5.81 0.27 -18.27
N GLU A 36 6.69 -0.70 -18.45
CA GLU A 36 6.89 -1.40 -19.71
C GLU A 36 6.07 -2.70 -19.68
N ASP A 37 4.95 -2.69 -20.43
CA ASP A 37 4.39 -3.81 -21.21
C ASP A 37 2.94 -3.48 -21.57
N ILE A 38 2.77 -2.60 -22.57
CA ILE A 38 1.46 -2.26 -23.16
C ILE A 38 1.06 -3.29 -24.23
N GLU A 39 1.93 -4.24 -24.57
CA GLU A 39 1.73 -5.20 -25.69
C GLU A 39 1.84 -6.68 -25.31
N ASP A 40 1.96 -7.04 -24.03
CA ASP A 40 1.94 -8.46 -23.60
C ASP A 40 0.52 -8.87 -23.16
N PRO A 41 -0.19 -9.71 -23.94
CA PRO A 41 -1.54 -10.17 -23.62
C PRO A 41 -1.61 -11.08 -22.38
N ASP A 42 -0.47 -11.54 -21.84
CA ASP A 42 -0.39 -12.37 -20.63
C ASP A 42 -0.12 -11.53 -19.35
N VAL A 43 -0.01 -10.20 -19.46
CA VAL A 43 0.18 -9.32 -18.30
C VAL A 43 -1.13 -9.21 -17.50
N VAL A 44 -1.17 -9.93 -16.38
CA VAL A 44 -2.25 -9.90 -15.38
C VAL A 44 -2.15 -8.67 -14.47
N VAL A 45 -1.00 -7.99 -14.46
CA VAL A 45 -0.74 -6.87 -13.56
C VAL A 45 -1.41 -5.61 -14.11
N PRO A 46 -2.35 -4.98 -13.39
CA PRO A 46 -3.04 -3.80 -13.87
C PRO A 46 -2.06 -2.62 -14.02
N PHE A 47 -2.31 -1.81 -15.04
CA PHE A 47 -1.60 -0.55 -15.28
C PHE A 47 -1.55 0.31 -14.02
N GLN A 48 -0.34 0.70 -13.60
CA GLN A 48 -0.13 1.65 -12.51
C GLN A 48 -0.28 3.08 -13.05
N PRO A 49 -1.33 3.84 -12.68
CA PRO A 49 -1.48 5.21 -13.13
C PRO A 49 -0.35 6.12 -12.62
N ARG A 50 -0.14 7.25 -13.29
CA ARG A 50 0.87 8.24 -12.89
C ARG A 50 0.56 8.74 -11.49
N SER A 51 1.51 8.59 -10.57
CA SER A 51 1.46 9.26 -9.27
C SER A 51 1.71 10.75 -9.47
N ILE A 52 0.73 11.59 -9.12
CA ILE A 52 0.94 13.03 -9.02
C ILE A 52 1.52 13.29 -7.63
N GLN A 53 2.65 13.98 -7.56
CA GLN A 53 3.33 14.26 -6.31
C GLN A 53 2.39 15.00 -5.34
N ASN A 54 2.23 14.48 -4.13
CA ASN A 54 1.35 15.01 -3.08
C ASN A 54 -0.15 15.02 -3.43
N GLU A 55 -0.60 14.17 -4.36
CA GLU A 55 -2.03 13.97 -4.56
C GLU A 55 -2.66 13.39 -3.30
N ILE A 56 -3.82 13.93 -2.94
CA ILE A 56 -4.67 13.38 -1.88
C ILE A 56 -5.82 12.68 -2.56
N THR A 57 -5.94 11.37 -2.31
CA THR A 57 -7.05 10.55 -2.80
C THR A 57 -8.02 10.30 -1.65
N ASP A 58 -9.30 10.54 -1.89
CA ASP A 58 -10.37 10.19 -0.95
C ASP A 58 -10.89 8.79 -1.26
N LEU A 59 -10.66 7.85 -0.35
CA LEU A 59 -11.07 6.46 -0.48
C LEU A 59 -12.26 6.16 0.43
N VAL A 60 -13.29 5.50 -0.10
CA VAL A 60 -14.52 5.19 0.64
C VAL A 60 -14.80 3.69 0.64
N PHE A 61 -14.89 3.12 1.83
CA PHE A 61 -15.16 1.70 2.05
C PHE A 61 -16.57 1.52 2.61
N THR A 62 -17.33 0.59 2.04
CA THR A 62 -18.67 0.26 2.52
C THR A 62 -18.57 -0.72 3.68
N VAL A 63 -19.34 -0.46 4.74
CA VAL A 63 -19.37 -1.24 5.97
C VAL A 63 -20.79 -1.72 6.25
N PRO A 64 -21.03 -3.03 6.44
CA PRO A 64 -22.33 -3.54 6.83
C PRO A 64 -22.79 -2.99 8.18
N THR A 65 -24.04 -2.53 8.25
CA THR A 65 -24.68 -1.97 9.46
C THR A 65 -25.25 -3.04 10.39
N ALA A 66 -25.36 -4.30 9.93
CA ALA A 66 -25.91 -5.41 10.69
C ALA A 66 -24.89 -6.54 10.79
N ALA A 67 -24.80 -7.16 11.97
CA ALA A 67 -24.11 -8.44 12.13
C ALA A 67 -24.78 -9.48 11.21
N PRO A 68 -24.03 -10.42 10.61
CA PRO A 68 -24.62 -11.46 9.77
C PRO A 68 -25.54 -12.33 10.61
N SER A 69 -26.85 -12.08 10.53
CA SER A 69 -27.88 -12.91 11.15
C SER A 69 -28.03 -14.20 10.33
N ASN A 70 -27.71 -15.32 10.95
CA ASN A 70 -27.81 -16.69 10.49
C ASN A 70 -29.27 -17.20 10.38
N HIS A 71 -30.21 -16.38 9.91
CA HIS A 71 -31.61 -16.77 9.77
C HIS A 71 -32.07 -16.82 8.30
N ASN A 72 -32.47 -18.02 7.88
CA ASN A 72 -33.16 -18.33 6.63
C ASN A 72 -34.59 -17.77 6.62
N SER A 73 -34.74 -16.44 6.54
CA SER A 73 -36.04 -15.82 6.34
C SER A 73 -36.09 -15.11 4.99
N HIS A 74 -36.96 -15.61 4.12
CA HIS A 74 -37.45 -14.94 2.92
C HIS A 74 -38.22 -13.68 3.30
N ASP A 75 -37.52 -12.67 3.80
CA ASP A 75 -38.10 -11.36 4.06
C ASP A 75 -37.52 -10.33 3.10
N ILE A 76 -38.41 -9.49 2.58
CA ILE A 76 -38.14 -8.55 1.49
C ILE A 76 -37.00 -7.62 1.93
N GLN A 77 -35.93 -7.62 1.13
CA GLN A 77 -34.63 -6.99 1.40
C GLN A 77 -34.75 -5.46 1.53
N TYR A 78 -35.23 -4.97 2.68
CA TYR A 78 -35.00 -3.59 3.09
C TYR A 78 -33.50 -3.45 3.29
N ARG A 79 -32.81 -2.96 2.26
CA ARG A 79 -31.38 -2.63 2.28
C ARG A 79 -31.16 -1.64 3.43
N THR A 80 -30.71 -2.14 4.58
CA THR A 80 -30.21 -1.31 5.67
C THR A 80 -29.18 -0.32 5.10
N PRO A 81 -29.22 0.98 5.45
CA PRO A 81 -28.26 1.93 4.93
C PRO A 81 -26.86 1.50 5.38
N ALA A 82 -26.02 1.11 4.42
CA ALA A 82 -24.65 0.74 4.70
C ALA A 82 -23.90 1.96 5.26
N SER A 83 -23.15 1.76 6.33
CA SER A 83 -22.23 2.80 6.82
C SER A 83 -20.99 2.85 5.92
N THR A 84 -20.24 3.94 6.00
CA THR A 84 -19.01 4.09 5.23
C THR A 84 -17.83 4.53 6.10
N ILE A 85 -16.63 4.12 5.70
CA ILE A 85 -15.36 4.63 6.23
C ILE A 85 -14.69 5.40 5.10
N ALA A 86 -14.33 6.66 5.36
CA ALA A 86 -13.56 7.48 4.42
C ALA A 86 -12.12 7.67 4.92
N ILE A 87 -11.14 7.43 4.06
CA ILE A 87 -9.72 7.67 4.31
C ILE A 87 -9.19 8.68 3.29
N GLN A 88 -8.54 9.72 3.78
CA GLN A 88 -7.76 10.63 2.95
C GLN A 88 -6.33 10.12 2.89
N LEU A 89 -5.83 9.83 1.69
CA LEU A 89 -4.52 9.23 1.51
C LEU A 89 -3.66 10.13 0.64
N ALA A 90 -2.58 10.68 1.22
CA ALA A 90 -1.53 11.25 0.40
C ALA A 90 -0.80 10.11 -0.32
N VAL A 91 -0.62 10.25 -1.63
CA VAL A 91 0.17 9.35 -2.47
C VAL A 91 1.30 10.12 -3.14
N ASP A 92 2.48 9.54 -3.14
CA ASP A 92 3.68 10.11 -3.75
C ASP A 92 4.67 8.98 -4.07
N ALA A 93 5.04 8.81 -5.34
CA ALA A 93 6.03 7.81 -5.75
C ALA A 93 7.49 8.26 -5.50
N SER A 94 7.73 9.51 -5.08
CA SER A 94 9.08 10.05 -4.87
C SER A 94 9.94 9.33 -3.80
N PRO A 95 9.40 8.77 -2.69
CA PRO A 95 10.21 8.02 -1.73
C PRO A 95 10.41 6.55 -2.11
N GLY A 96 9.93 6.11 -3.29
CA GLY A 96 9.90 4.70 -3.66
C GLY A 96 8.52 4.23 -4.09
N CYS A 97 8.45 2.96 -4.46
CA CYS A 97 7.21 2.27 -4.82
C CYS A 97 6.23 2.11 -3.63
N GLY A 98 6.67 2.36 -2.39
CA GLY A 98 5.83 2.28 -1.19
C GLY A 98 4.97 3.51 -0.91
N GLY A 99 5.21 4.65 -1.57
CA GLY A 99 4.38 5.84 -1.38
C GLY A 99 3.12 5.89 -2.26
N ILE A 100 2.86 4.84 -3.05
CA ILE A 100 1.62 4.67 -3.81
C ILE A 100 0.69 3.63 -3.15
N ALA A 101 -0.62 3.79 -3.35
CA ALA A 101 -1.59 2.79 -2.96
C ALA A 101 -1.62 1.66 -3.99
N TRP A 102 -1.35 0.43 -3.54
CA TRP A 102 -1.38 -0.75 -4.40
C TRP A 102 -2.78 -1.36 -4.44
N PRO A 103 -3.24 -1.89 -5.60
CA PRO A 103 -4.57 -2.49 -5.72
C PRO A 103 -4.88 -3.56 -4.66
N ALA A 104 -3.87 -4.33 -4.26
CA ALA A 104 -4.02 -5.35 -3.21
C ALA A 104 -4.36 -4.74 -1.83
N GLY A 105 -3.70 -3.66 -1.43
CA GLY A 105 -3.97 -2.97 -0.17
C GLY A 105 -5.25 -2.14 -0.24
N GLU A 106 -5.41 -1.37 -1.32
CA GLU A 106 -6.53 -0.45 -1.51
C GLU A 106 -7.84 -1.18 -1.78
N GLN A 107 -7.93 -1.93 -2.87
CA GLN A 107 -9.22 -2.46 -3.32
C GLN A 107 -9.57 -3.77 -2.61
N ILE A 108 -8.57 -4.62 -2.33
CA ILE A 108 -8.82 -5.98 -1.83
C ILE A 108 -8.84 -6.00 -0.29
N LEU A 109 -7.70 -5.77 0.36
CA LEU A 109 -7.59 -5.99 1.80
C LEU A 109 -8.42 -4.98 2.61
N SER A 110 -8.38 -3.69 2.27
CA SER A 110 -9.15 -2.66 2.96
C SER A 110 -10.66 -2.89 2.85
N SER A 111 -11.15 -3.22 1.66
CA SER A 111 -12.57 -3.59 1.47
C SER A 111 -12.95 -4.84 2.24
N TYR A 112 -12.09 -5.86 2.23
CA TYR A 112 -12.33 -7.12 2.93
C TYR A 112 -12.46 -6.94 4.44
N ILE A 113 -11.58 -6.14 5.07
CA ILE A 113 -11.67 -5.87 6.51
C ILE A 113 -12.86 -4.95 6.84
N ALA A 114 -13.15 -3.97 5.98
CA ALA A 114 -14.32 -3.09 6.15
C ALA A 114 -15.65 -3.87 6.11
N GLN A 115 -15.73 -4.92 5.30
CA GLN A 115 -16.89 -5.81 5.24
C GLN A 115 -17.16 -6.59 6.53
N ARG A 116 -16.23 -6.63 7.49
CA ARG A 116 -16.47 -7.27 8.80
C ARG A 116 -17.41 -6.47 9.70
N GLY A 117 -17.71 -5.21 9.35
CA GLY A 117 -18.65 -4.35 10.09
C GLY A 117 -17.96 -3.31 10.96
N LEU A 118 -18.71 -2.28 11.36
CA LEU A 118 -18.21 -1.22 12.24
C LEU A 118 -17.80 -1.81 13.59
N ASN A 119 -16.70 -1.29 14.15
CA ASN A 119 -16.14 -1.74 15.44
C ASN A 119 -15.74 -3.22 15.48
N SER A 120 -15.66 -3.91 14.34
CA SER A 120 -15.28 -5.32 14.27
C SER A 120 -13.86 -5.61 14.77
N LEU A 121 -13.02 -4.58 14.90
CA LEU A 121 -11.66 -4.66 15.43
C LEU A 121 -11.50 -3.90 16.76
N SER A 122 -12.60 -3.53 17.42
CA SER A 122 -12.55 -2.77 18.68
C SER A 122 -11.74 -3.51 19.76
N GLY A 123 -10.78 -2.81 20.36
CA GLY A 123 -9.92 -3.36 21.42
C GLY A 123 -8.86 -4.35 20.94
N THR A 124 -8.68 -4.51 19.63
CA THR A 124 -7.64 -5.36 19.06
C THR A 124 -6.35 -4.57 18.82
N ASN A 125 -5.21 -5.23 19.04
CA ASN A 125 -3.88 -4.72 18.71
C ASN A 125 -3.48 -5.29 17.34
N VAL A 126 -3.18 -4.42 16.37
CA VAL A 126 -2.85 -4.79 14.99
C VAL A 126 -1.47 -4.24 14.64
N ILE A 127 -0.63 -5.08 14.04
CA ILE A 127 0.60 -4.65 13.38
C ILE A 127 0.45 -4.89 11.88
N GLU A 128 0.73 -3.87 11.08
CA GLU A 128 0.80 -3.96 9.62
C GLU A 128 2.28 -3.91 9.20
N LEU A 129 2.68 -4.86 8.35
CA LEU A 129 4.06 -5.00 7.85
C LEU A 129 4.10 -4.56 6.38
N GLY A 130 5.05 -3.69 6.03
CA GLY A 130 5.14 -3.17 4.66
C GLY A 130 3.94 -2.28 4.33
N SER A 131 3.64 -1.36 5.26
CA SER A 131 2.44 -0.52 5.22
C SER A 131 2.40 0.44 4.04
N GLY A 132 3.55 0.82 3.46
CA GLY A 132 3.62 1.80 2.40
C GLY A 132 3.00 3.13 2.81
N THR A 133 1.82 3.41 2.25
CA THR A 133 1.00 4.60 2.58
C THR A 133 0.29 4.50 3.94
N GLY A 134 0.16 3.30 4.51
CA GLY A 134 -0.55 3.00 5.76
C GLY A 134 -2.05 2.73 5.59
N LEU A 135 -2.56 2.67 4.36
CA LEU A 135 -4.00 2.62 4.08
C LEU A 135 -4.75 1.53 4.87
N VAL A 136 -4.28 0.29 4.85
CA VAL A 136 -5.00 -0.82 5.49
C VAL A 136 -5.01 -0.64 7.01
N GLY A 137 -3.88 -0.24 7.60
CA GLY A 137 -3.81 0.09 9.01
C GLY A 137 -4.74 1.23 9.42
N LEU A 138 -4.88 2.27 8.59
CA LEU A 138 -5.82 3.37 8.85
C LEU A 138 -7.28 2.90 8.79
N VAL A 139 -7.62 2.00 7.86
CA VAL A 139 -8.94 1.38 7.81
C VAL A 139 -9.19 0.52 9.05
N ALA A 140 -8.21 -0.29 9.47
CA ALA A 140 -8.31 -1.09 10.69
C ALA A 140 -8.52 -0.22 11.93
N ALA A 141 -7.85 0.93 12.01
CA ALA A 141 -8.02 1.91 13.08
C ALA A 141 -9.42 2.53 13.10
N ARG A 142 -10.02 2.82 11.93
CA ARG A 142 -11.42 3.26 11.81
C ARG A 142 -12.43 2.17 12.19
N LEU A 143 -12.01 0.91 12.17
CA LEU A 143 -12.77 -0.23 12.67
C LEU A 143 -12.54 -0.50 14.17
N GLY A 144 -11.80 0.38 14.87
CA GLY A 144 -11.64 0.37 16.33
C GLY A 144 -10.35 -0.27 16.86
N ALA A 145 -9.42 -0.65 16.00
CA ALA A 145 -8.14 -1.20 16.43
C ALA A 145 -7.17 -0.14 16.98
N HIS A 146 -6.21 -0.61 17.79
CA HIS A 146 -4.93 0.07 18.04
C HIS A 146 -3.90 -0.50 17.08
N VAL A 147 -3.27 0.36 16.27
CA VAL A 147 -2.52 -0.07 15.10
C VAL A 147 -1.09 0.46 15.12
N TRP A 148 -0.14 -0.42 14.82
CA TRP A 148 1.22 -0.05 14.44
C TRP A 148 1.39 -0.33 12.96
N ILE A 149 1.57 0.72 12.17
CA ILE A 149 1.92 0.61 10.75
C ILE A 149 3.43 0.68 10.61
N THR A 150 4.02 -0.26 9.88
CA THR A 150 5.48 -0.44 9.85
C THR A 150 6.01 -0.58 8.44
N ASP A 151 7.13 0.10 8.18
CA ASP A 151 7.85 0.06 6.91
C ASP A 151 9.29 0.54 7.11
N GLN A 152 10.07 0.68 6.04
CA GLN A 152 11.41 1.25 6.06
C GLN A 152 11.37 2.74 6.45
N MET A 153 12.46 3.23 7.07
CA MET A 153 12.57 4.62 7.54
C MET A 153 12.13 5.69 6.53
N PRO A 154 12.44 5.60 5.22
CA PRO A 154 12.02 6.62 4.25
C PRO A 154 10.49 6.84 4.19
N LEU A 155 9.69 5.82 4.55
CA LEU A 155 8.23 5.91 4.52
C LEU A 155 7.62 6.28 5.87
N VAL A 156 8.37 6.26 6.97
CA VAL A 156 7.84 6.61 8.30
C VAL A 156 7.26 8.03 8.34
N PRO A 157 7.94 9.10 7.86
CA PRO A 157 7.35 10.44 7.82
C PRO A 157 6.10 10.51 6.94
N PHE A 158 6.05 9.70 5.88
CA PHE A 158 4.92 9.65 4.95
C PHE A 158 3.69 8.99 5.60
N MET A 159 3.88 7.87 6.27
CA MET A 159 2.87 7.21 7.09
C MET A 159 2.34 8.14 8.19
N GLN A 160 3.22 8.88 8.88
CA GLN A 160 2.82 9.86 9.90
C GLN A 160 1.91 10.95 9.34
N ARG A 161 2.20 11.44 8.13
CA ARG A 161 1.33 12.40 7.43
C ARG A 161 -0.06 11.82 7.18
N ASN A 162 -0.16 10.59 6.70
CA ASN A 162 -1.45 9.94 6.45
C ASN A 162 -2.23 9.66 7.74
N ILE A 163 -1.56 9.33 8.84
CA ILE A 163 -2.18 9.25 10.18
C ILE A 163 -2.80 10.61 10.55
N ALA A 164 -2.04 11.69 10.42
CA ALA A 164 -2.47 13.03 10.79
C ALA A 164 -3.65 13.53 9.92
N LEU A 165 -3.61 13.28 8.61
CA LEU A 165 -4.71 13.61 7.68
C LEU A 165 -6.05 13.00 8.09
N ASN A 166 -6.01 11.84 8.74
CA ASN A 166 -7.21 11.10 9.14
C ASN A 166 -7.60 11.30 10.61
N GLY A 167 -6.85 12.10 11.37
CA GLY A 167 -7.08 12.34 12.80
C GLY A 167 -6.89 11.08 13.66
N LEU A 168 -6.02 10.16 13.22
CA LEU A 168 -5.84 8.83 13.82
C LEU A 168 -4.63 8.73 14.77
N SER A 169 -4.00 9.85 15.13
CA SER A 169 -2.79 9.86 15.97
C SER A 169 -2.98 9.27 17.37
N ASN A 170 -4.22 9.11 17.84
CA ASN A 170 -4.52 8.55 19.16
C ASN A 170 -4.48 7.01 19.19
N ASN A 171 -4.63 6.34 18.05
CA ASN A 171 -4.72 4.89 17.98
C ASN A 171 -3.89 4.28 16.84
N VAL A 172 -3.12 5.08 16.11
CA VAL A 172 -2.20 4.62 15.08
C VAL A 172 -0.82 5.22 15.29
N ALA A 173 0.22 4.38 15.28
CA ALA A 173 1.62 4.78 15.32
C ALA A 173 2.36 4.23 14.10
N ALA A 174 3.20 5.07 13.49
CA ALA A 174 4.10 4.67 12.42
C ALA A 174 5.49 4.38 12.99
N LEU A 175 6.04 3.20 12.69
CA LEU A 175 7.34 2.74 13.17
C LEU A 175 8.20 2.23 12.03
N GLU A 176 9.51 2.34 12.18
CA GLU A 176 10.44 1.65 11.29
C GLU A 176 10.45 0.15 11.58
N LEU A 177 10.40 -0.68 10.55
CA LEU A 177 10.70 -2.10 10.63
C LEU A 177 11.36 -2.59 9.35
N ASN A 178 12.66 -2.87 9.43
CA ASN A 178 13.42 -3.47 8.35
C ASN A 178 13.43 -5.00 8.48
N TRP A 179 12.78 -5.71 7.56
CA TRP A 179 12.62 -7.17 7.64
C TRP A 179 13.94 -7.96 7.66
N HIS A 180 15.00 -7.38 7.10
CA HIS A 180 16.32 -8.02 7.01
C HIS A 180 17.20 -7.80 8.25
N VAL A 181 16.75 -7.01 9.22
CA VAL A 181 17.52 -6.72 10.45
C VAL A 181 16.98 -7.58 11.59
N LEU A 182 17.78 -8.55 12.04
CA LEU A 182 17.51 -9.33 13.25
C LEU A 182 17.90 -8.53 14.50
N SER A 183 17.30 -7.35 14.71
CA SER A 183 17.47 -6.61 15.97
C SER A 183 16.22 -6.72 16.83
N VAL A 184 16.32 -7.45 17.94
CA VAL A 184 15.24 -7.67 18.92
C VAL A 184 14.92 -6.40 19.75
N GLN A 185 15.52 -5.24 19.42
CA GLN A 185 15.46 -4.03 20.26
C GLN A 185 14.38 -3.00 19.88
N GLN A 186 13.55 -3.23 18.85
CA GLN A 186 12.66 -2.16 18.33
C GLN A 186 11.22 -2.13 18.87
N PHE A 187 10.77 -3.10 19.67
CA PHE A 187 9.36 -3.16 20.11
C PHE A 187 9.22 -3.36 21.62
N GLU A 188 9.38 -2.31 22.41
CA GLU A 188 8.68 -2.23 23.70
C GLU A 188 7.28 -1.65 23.44
N ILE A 189 6.32 -2.54 23.14
CA ILE A 189 4.90 -2.17 23.07
C ILE A 189 4.43 -1.99 24.51
N THR A 190 4.57 -0.79 25.05
CA THR A 190 4.02 -0.46 26.38
C THR A 190 2.54 -0.12 26.22
N SER A 191 1.67 -0.99 26.73
CA SER A 191 0.25 -0.66 26.94
C SER A 191 0.15 0.34 28.10
N SER A 192 -0.18 1.59 27.82
CA SER A 192 -0.61 2.53 28.86
C SER A 192 -2.02 2.12 29.31
N ASN A 193 -2.12 1.57 30.52
CA ASN A 193 -3.40 1.37 31.23
C ASN A 193 -4.03 2.71 31.63
#